data_AF-A0ABD3FGC2-F1
#
_entry.id   AF-A0ABD3FGC2-F1
#
_cell.length_a   1.000
_cell.length_b   1.000
_cell.length_c   1.000
_cell.angle_alpha   90.00
_cell.angle_beta   90.00
_cell.angle_gamma   90.00
#
_symmetry.space_group_name_H-M   'P 1'
#
loop_
_entity.id
_entity.type
_entity.pdbx_description
1 polymer ?
#
loop_
_entity_poly.entity_id
_entity_poly.type
_entity_poly.pdbx_seq_one_letter_code
_entity_poly.pdbx_strand_id
1 'polypeptide(L)'
;MFHLANCMRILSDQYGVVFVVTNQVTGDFNPRSAATGNGMRPALGLSWSHCVNQRLVITRHTDSVRRQLAVAFSPHLPAKNCLFQVTSEGVRPVDGD
;
A
#
# COMPACT_ATOMS: atom_id res chain seq x y z
N MET A 1 18.34 1.36 0.99
CA MET A 1 17.07 0.68 0.61
C MET A 1 17.30 -0.61 -0.18
N PHE A 2 18.08 -0.60 -1.27
CA PHE A 2 18.34 -1.80 -2.08
C PHE A 2 18.94 -2.96 -1.29
N HIS A 3 19.89 -2.68 -0.39
CA HIS A 3 20.46 -3.70 0.48
C HIS A 3 19.41 -4.37 1.38
N LEU A 4 18.57 -3.58 2.06
CA LEU A 4 17.49 -4.11 2.90
C LEU A 4 16.49 -4.94 2.10
N ALA A 5 16.07 -4.46 0.92
CA ALA A 5 15.18 -5.22 0.04
C ALA A 5 15.81 -6.55 -0.42
N ASN A 6 17.11 -6.53 -0.75
CA ASN A 6 17.83 -7.74 -1.12
C ASN A 6 17.95 -8.73 0.06
N CYS A 7 18.20 -8.24 1.27
CA CYS A 7 18.21 -9.07 2.47
C CYS A 7 16.84 -9.72 2.71
N MET A 8 15.75 -8.96 2.62
CA MET A 8 14.39 -9.52 2.74
C MET A 8 14.12 -10.58 1.66
N ARG A 9 14.59 -10.37 0.42
CA ARG A 9 14.46 -11.36 -0.66
C ARG A 9 15.22 -12.65 -0.33
N ILE A 10 16.47 -12.55 0.12
CA ILE A 10 17.27 -13.72 0.52
C ILE A 10 16.60 -14.48 1.67
N LEU A 11 16.14 -13.76 2.69
CA LEU A 11 15.48 -14.38 3.85
C LEU A 11 14.12 -15.01 3.48
N SER A 12 13.38 -14.38 2.58
CA SER A 12 12.10 -14.91 2.08
C SER A 12 12.30 -16.23 1.34
N ASP A 13 13.32 -16.30 0.47
CA ASP A 13 13.70 -17.52 -0.27
C ASP A 13 14.22 -18.61 0.68
N GLN A 14 15.11 -18.25 1.60
CA GLN A 14 15.74 -19.19 2.53
C GLN A 14 14.77 -19.81 3.53
N TYR A 15 13.80 -19.04 4.03
CA TYR A 15 12.92 -19.46 5.12
C TYR A 15 11.44 -19.60 4.72
N GLY A 16 11.09 -19.31 3.46
CA GLY A 16 9.70 -19.35 3.00
C GLY A 16 8.78 -18.33 3.67
N VAL A 17 9.33 -17.22 4.17
CA VAL A 17 8.57 -16.18 4.92
C VAL A 17 8.15 -15.02 4.03
N VAL A 18 7.05 -14.36 4.40
CA VAL A 18 6.56 -13.14 3.72
C VAL A 18 6.93 -11.91 4.54
N PHE A 19 7.48 -10.90 3.87
CA PHE A 19 7.72 -9.58 4.45
C PHE A 19 6.57 -8.63 4.12
N VAL A 20 5.86 -8.18 5.16
CA VAL A 20 4.86 -7.10 5.05
C VAL A 20 5.46 -5.84 5.65
N VAL A 21 5.48 -4.77 4.86
CA VAL A 21 6.12 -3.50 5.19
C VAL A 21 5.12 -2.35 5.08
N THR A 22 5.17 -1.42 6.02
CA THR A 22 4.38 -0.20 5.97
C THR A 22 5.24 0.94 5.43
N ASN A 23 4.61 1.82 4.65
CA ASN A 23 5.27 3.01 4.14
C ASN A 23 4.38 4.21 4.37
N GLN A 24 4.98 5.31 4.80
CA GLN A 24 4.27 6.57 5.01
C GLN A 24 4.06 7.29 3.67
N VAL A 25 3.07 8.17 3.67
CA VAL A 25 2.76 9.05 2.54
C VAL A 25 3.07 10.49 2.92
N THR A 26 3.59 11.25 1.96
CA THR A 26 3.87 12.69 2.10
C THR A 26 3.10 13.47 1.05
N GLY A 27 2.89 14.77 1.29
CA GLY A 27 2.26 15.66 0.33
C GLY A 27 3.07 15.74 -0.96
N ASP A 28 2.37 15.72 -2.08
CA ASP A 28 2.94 16.08 -3.38
C ASP A 28 2.77 17.58 -3.63
N PHE A 29 3.85 18.33 -3.42
CA PHE A 29 3.86 19.79 -3.60
C PHE A 29 4.04 20.22 -5.05
N ASN A 30 4.05 19.30 -6.03
CA ASN A 30 4.07 19.67 -7.43
C ASN A 30 2.69 20.25 -7.82
N PRO A 31 2.61 21.51 -8.27
CA PRO A 31 1.34 22.14 -8.65
C PRO A 31 0.59 21.37 -9.75
N ARG A 32 1.31 20.61 -10.59
CA ARG A 32 0.72 19.76 -11.63
C ARG A 32 0.05 18.50 -11.06
N SER A 33 0.54 17.98 -9.93
CA SER A 33 -0.06 16.84 -9.23
C SER A 33 -1.30 17.25 -8.43
N ALA A 34 -1.38 18.51 -8.00
CA ALA A 34 -2.57 19.05 -7.34
C ALA A 34 -3.79 19.09 -8.28
N ALA A 35 -3.57 19.39 -9.56
CA ALA A 35 -4.63 19.43 -10.58
C ALA A 35 -5.25 18.06 -10.90
N THR A 36 -4.53 16.96 -10.65
CA THR A 36 -5.00 15.58 -10.89
C THR A 36 -5.66 14.94 -9.66
N GLY A 37 -5.81 15.69 -8.56
CA GLY A 37 -6.46 15.23 -7.33
C GLY A 37 -5.62 14.24 -6.51
N ASN A 38 -4.38 13.95 -6.90
CA ASN A 38 -3.52 12.98 -6.23
C ASN A 38 -2.33 13.70 -5.55
N GLY A 39 -2.66 14.52 -4.56
CA GLY A 39 -1.71 15.35 -3.80
C GLY A 39 -0.85 14.57 -2.79
N MET A 40 -0.70 13.25 -2.95
CA MET A 40 0.04 12.39 -2.02
C MET A 40 1.01 11.49 -2.79
N ARG A 41 2.19 11.25 -2.22
CA ARG A 41 3.20 10.33 -2.76
C ARG A 41 3.79 9.43 -1.67
N PRO A 42 4.19 8.19 -1.98
CA PRO A 42 4.87 7.31 -1.04
C PRO A 42 6.27 7.87 -0.67
N ALA A 43 6.63 7.82 0.61
CA ALA A 43 7.85 8.47 1.12
C ALA A 43 9.17 7.88 0.57
N LEU A 44 9.21 6.58 0.31
CA LEU A 44 10.42 5.87 -0.15
C LEU A 44 10.70 5.98 -1.66
N GLY A 45 9.82 6.64 -2.42
CA GLY A 45 10.06 6.98 -3.82
C GLY A 45 10.19 5.81 -4.81
N LEU A 46 10.74 6.13 -5.99
CA LEU A 46 10.82 5.23 -7.14
C LEU A 46 11.76 4.05 -6.89
N SER A 47 12.96 4.30 -6.34
CA SER A 47 13.94 3.26 -6.04
C SER A 47 13.35 2.12 -5.19
N TRP A 48 12.46 2.44 -4.25
CA TRP A 48 11.77 1.42 -3.43
C TRP A 48 10.72 0.68 -4.22
N SER A 49 9.97 1.41 -5.04
CA SER A 49 8.89 0.87 -5.85
C SER A 49 9.38 -0.21 -6.82
N HIS A 50 10.65 -0.15 -7.26
CA HIS A 50 11.28 -1.17 -8.08
C HIS A 50 11.76 -2.41 -7.30
N CYS A 51 11.79 -2.35 -5.97
CA CYS A 51 12.32 -3.44 -5.13
C CYS A 51 11.24 -4.30 -4.47
N VAL A 52 9.98 -3.89 -4.54
CA VAL A 52 8.85 -4.56 -3.86
C VAL A 52 7.95 -5.27 -4.87
N ASN A 53 7.45 -6.44 -4.48
CA ASN A 53 6.66 -7.28 -5.37
C ASN A 53 5.23 -6.77 -5.54
N GLN A 54 4.62 -6.24 -4.46
CA GLN A 54 3.24 -5.76 -4.46
C GLN A 54 3.13 -4.49 -3.62
N ARG A 55 2.31 -3.54 -4.10
CA ARG A 55 2.00 -2.29 -3.40
C ARG A 55 0.50 -2.16 -3.26
N LEU A 56 0.05 -2.09 -2.02
CA LEU A 56 -1.33 -1.86 -1.66
C LEU A 56 -1.44 -0.48 -1.02
N VAL A 57 -2.50 0.25 -1.35
CA VAL A 57 -2.80 1.57 -0.78
C VAL A 57 -4.05 1.46 0.06
N ILE A 58 -3.99 1.99 1.28
CA ILE A 58 -5.13 2.08 2.19
C ILE A 58 -5.58 3.53 2.26
N THR A 59 -6.85 3.79 1.95
CA THR A 59 -7.49 5.09 2.13
C THR A 59 -8.62 4.99 3.16
N ARG A 60 -8.91 6.12 3.81
CA ARG A 60 -10.06 6.26 4.71
C ARG A 60 -11.14 7.07 3.99
N HIS A 61 -12.39 6.66 4.12
CA HIS A 61 -13.51 7.53 3.75
C HIS A 61 -13.72 8.55 4.87
N THR A 62 -13.90 9.82 4.50
CA THR A 62 -14.29 10.87 5.46
C THR A 62 -15.62 10.51 6.10
N ASP A 63 -15.73 10.74 7.41
CA ASP A 63 -16.95 10.52 8.20
C ASP A 63 -17.51 9.09 8.16
N SER A 64 -16.66 8.09 7.92
CA SER A 64 -17.04 6.68 7.88
C SER A 64 -16.01 5.77 8.56
N VAL A 65 -16.50 4.64 9.10
CA VAL A 65 -15.63 3.54 9.56
C VAL A 65 -15.02 2.74 8.39
N ARG A 66 -15.55 2.94 7.18
CA ARG A 66 -15.12 2.26 5.96
C ARG A 66 -13.76 2.75 5.49
N ARG A 67 -12.95 1.79 5.09
CA ARG A 67 -11.62 1.97 4.50
C ARG A 67 -11.56 1.18 3.22
N GLN A 68 -10.73 1.65 2.30
CA GLN A 68 -10.53 0.98 1.02
C GLN A 68 -9.09 0.51 0.94
N LEU A 69 -8.88 -0.74 0.52
CA LEU A 69 -7.60 -1.29 0.11
C LEU A 69 -7.60 -1.39 -1.41
N ALA A 70 -6.61 -0.81 -2.08
CA ALA A 70 -6.47 -0.85 -3.53
C ALA A 70 -5.11 -1.39 -3.95
N VAL A 71 -5.09 -2.20 -5.02
CA VAL A 71 -3.85 -2.66 -5.66
C VAL A 71 -3.27 -1.51 -6.48
N ALA A 72 -2.25 -0.84 -5.94
CA ALA A 72 -1.50 0.18 -6.69
C ALA A 72 -0.47 -0.42 -7.64
N PHE A 73 0.04 -1.61 -7.32
CA PHE A 73 0.90 -2.39 -8.20
C PHE A 73 0.94 -3.86 -7.77
N SER A 74 0.83 -4.77 -8.73
CA SER A 74 1.15 -6.18 -8.58
C SER A 74 1.39 -6.77 -9.97
N PRO A 75 2.41 -7.62 -10.16
CA PRO A 75 2.58 -8.37 -11.40
C PRO A 75 1.52 -9.48 -11.56
N HIS A 76 0.83 -9.87 -10.49
CA HIS A 76 -0.08 -11.03 -10.48
C HIS A 76 -1.54 -10.67 -10.17
N LEU A 77 -1.81 -9.45 -9.70
CA LEU A 77 -3.16 -9.00 -9.37
C LEU A 77 -3.59 -7.84 -10.27
N PRO A 78 -4.84 -7.85 -10.78
CA PRO A 78 -5.37 -6.71 -11.51
C PRO A 78 -5.56 -5.51 -10.58
N ALA A 79 -5.71 -4.33 -11.18
CA ALA A 79 -6.13 -3.13 -10.46
C ALA A 79 -7.56 -3.32 -9.92
N LYS A 80 -7.65 -3.76 -8.67
CA LYS A 80 -8.90 -3.96 -7.91
C LYS A 80 -8.81 -3.27 -6.56
N ASN A 81 -9.98 -3.05 -5.97
CA ASN A 81 -10.12 -2.54 -4.62
C ASN A 81 -11.13 -3.38 -3.83
N CYS A 82 -11.05 -3.30 -2.51
CA CYS A 82 -12.03 -3.86 -1.59
C CYS A 82 -12.23 -2.92 -0.40
N LEU A 83 -13.40 -3.01 0.23
CA LEU A 83 -13.75 -2.27 1.43
C LEU A 83 -13.52 -3.11 2.68
N PHE A 84 -13.09 -2.47 3.75
CA PHE A 84 -12.95 -3.08 5.07
C PHE A 84 -13.21 -2.05 6.17
N GLN A 85 -13.42 -2.54 7.39
CA GLN A 85 -13.53 -1.73 8.59
C GLN A 85 -12.56 -2.22 9.67
N VAL A 86 -12.21 -1.33 10.60
CA VAL A 86 -11.37 -1.65 11.76
C VAL A 86 -12.26 -1.58 12.99
N THR A 87 -12.39 -2.70 13.67
CA THR A 87 -13.24 -2.90 14.87
C THR A 87 -12.37 -3.23 16.08
N SER A 88 -12.96 -3.37 17.26
CA SER A 88 -12.26 -3.90 18.44
C SER A 88 -11.70 -5.30 18.22
N GLU A 89 -12.35 -6.09 17.37
CA GLU A 89 -11.94 -7.46 16.99
C GLU A 89 -10.93 -7.49 15.82
N GLY A 90 -10.43 -6.33 15.40
CA GLY A 90 -9.49 -6.19 14.29
C GLY A 90 -10.13 -5.83 12.94
N VAL A 91 -9.48 -6.24 11.85
CA VAL A 91 -9.88 -5.91 10.47
C VAL A 91 -10.98 -6.87 10.00
N ARG A 92 -12.11 -6.31 9.57
CA ARG A 92 -13.28 -7.07 9.10
C ARG A 92 -13.77 -6.55 7.74
N PRO A 93 -14.46 -7.37 6.93
CA PRO A 93 -15.27 -6.86 5.82
C PRO A 93 -16.29 -5.83 6.33
N VAL A 94 -16.70 -4.93 5.45
CA VAL A 94 -17.84 -4.06 5.74
C VAL A 94 -19.10 -4.91 5.61
N ASP A 95 -20.03 -4.81 6.56
CA ASP A 95 -21.27 -5.59 6.52
C ASP A 95 -22.08 -5.25 5.26
N GLY A 96 -22.39 -6.24 4.43
CA GLY A 96 -23.26 -6.10 3.24
C GLY A 96 -22.63 -6.31 1.85
N ASP A 97 -21.40 -6.83 1.75
CA ASP A 97 -20.79 -7.34 0.50
C ASP A 97 -20.85 -8.88 0.41
#